data_AF-A0A946UR20-F1
#
_entry.id   AF-A0A946UR20-F1
#
_cell.length_a   1.000
_cell.length_b   1.000
_cell.length_c   1.000
_cell.angle_alpha   90.00
_cell.angle_beta   90.00
_cell.angle_gamma   90.00
#
_symmetry.space_group_name_H-M   'P 1'
#
loop_
_entity.id
_entity.type
_entity.pdbx_description
1 polymer ?
#
loop_
_entity_poly.entity_id
_entity_poly.type
_entity_poly.pdbx_seq_one_letter_code
_entity_poly.pdbx_strand_id
1 'polypeptide(L)'
;VFALEPAWRNFFDNMALVQFDHRVLAISTFFLIVAYWWSMRRSELPRRVMKGVNALLHTATLQVVLGIATVVMVVPLPLAAVHQATAMLLFTVAIYLCHGMRRV
;
A
#
# COMPACT_ATOMS: atom_id res chain seq x y z
N VAL A 1 -0.34 -1.24 -26.45
CA VAL A 1 -0.59 -0.85 -25.04
C VAL A 1 -1.76 0.14 -24.97
N PHE A 2 -1.73 1.23 -25.74
CA PHE A 2 -2.93 2.06 -25.99
C PHE A 2 -3.80 1.42 -27.08
N ALA A 3 -4.94 0.88 -26.69
CA ALA A 3 -5.87 0.14 -27.56
C ALA A 3 -7.31 0.67 -27.50
N LEU A 4 -7.63 1.53 -26.53
CA LEU A 4 -8.95 2.14 -26.35
C LEU A 4 -8.92 3.61 -26.78
N GLU A 5 -10.03 4.08 -27.34
CA GLU A 5 -10.28 5.51 -27.59
C GLU A 5 -11.44 6.01 -26.72
N PRO A 6 -11.37 7.25 -26.21
CA PRO A 6 -10.21 8.16 -26.21
C PRO A 6 -9.04 7.66 -25.34
N ALA A 7 -7.82 8.11 -25.66
CA ALA A 7 -6.56 7.65 -25.04
C ALA A 7 -6.57 7.56 -23.50
N TRP A 8 -7.23 8.49 -22.79
CA TRP A 8 -7.30 8.49 -21.32
C TRP A 8 -7.97 7.23 -20.74
N ARG A 9 -8.88 6.59 -21.48
CA ARG A 9 -9.53 5.34 -21.04
C ARG A 9 -8.54 4.21 -20.85
N ASN A 10 -7.40 4.24 -21.51
CA ASN A 10 -6.39 3.20 -21.35
C ASN A 10 -5.83 3.14 -19.93
N PHE A 11 -5.78 4.25 -19.19
CA PHE A 11 -5.30 4.24 -17.80
C PHE A 11 -6.31 3.67 -16.79
N PHE A 12 -7.56 3.43 -17.21
CA PHE A 12 -8.64 2.99 -16.30
C PHE A 12 -9.32 1.68 -16.75
N ASP A 13 -9.42 1.47 -18.05
CA ASP A 13 -10.15 0.35 -18.65
C ASP A 13 -9.21 -0.69 -19.30
N ASN A 14 -7.99 -0.29 -19.69
CA ASN A 14 -7.03 -1.22 -20.27
C ASN A 14 -6.30 -1.99 -19.16
N MET A 15 -6.57 -3.29 -19.08
CA MET A 15 -6.04 -4.17 -18.03
C MET A 15 -4.52 -4.08 -17.84
N ALA A 16 -3.74 -3.96 -18.93
CA ALA A 16 -2.29 -3.89 -18.84
C ALA A 16 -1.81 -2.57 -18.20
N LEU A 17 -2.43 -1.45 -18.57
CA LEU A 17 -2.08 -0.14 -18.02
C LEU A 17 -2.60 0.04 -16.60
N VAL A 18 -3.81 -0.44 -16.26
CA VAL A 18 -4.30 -0.45 -14.88
C VAL A 18 -3.36 -1.23 -13.94
N GLN A 19 -2.84 -2.38 -14.40
CA GLN A 19 -1.85 -3.14 -13.64
C GLN A 19 -0.51 -2.40 -13.51
N PHE A 20 -0.09 -1.70 -14.56
CA PHE A 20 1.10 -0.85 -14.51
C PHE A 20 0.94 0.30 -13.51
N ASP A 21 -0.15 1.05 -13.60
CA ASP A 21 -0.48 2.16 -12.71
C ASP A 21 -0.54 1.69 -11.25
N HIS A 22 -1.21 0.56 -11.00
CA HIS A 22 -1.26 -0.05 -9.67
C HIS A 22 0.14 -0.38 -9.13
N ARG A 23 1.04 -0.94 -9.96
CA ARG A 23 2.41 -1.26 -9.54
C ARG A 23 3.23 -0.01 -9.22
N VAL A 24 3.12 1.03 -10.05
CA VAL A 24 3.81 2.31 -9.81
C VAL A 24 3.33 2.94 -8.50
N LEU A 25 2.03 2.96 -8.25
CA LEU A 25 1.45 3.44 -7.00
C LEU A 25 1.88 2.60 -5.79
N ALA A 26 1.89 1.27 -5.92
CA ALA A 26 2.32 0.38 -4.84
C ALA A 26 3.79 0.58 -4.47
N ILE A 27 4.68 0.66 -5.47
CA ILE A 27 6.13 0.85 -5.27
C ILE A 27 6.40 2.23 -4.61
N SER A 28 5.86 3.30 -5.19
CA SER A 28 6.04 4.65 -4.67
C SER A 28 5.50 4.78 -3.24
N THR A 29 4.30 4.26 -2.97
CA THR A 29 3.70 4.27 -1.63
C THR A 29 4.56 3.48 -0.62
N PHE A 30 5.05 2.30 -0.99
CA PHE A 30 5.89 1.50 -0.11
C PHE A 30 7.18 2.23 0.27
N PHE A 31 7.87 2.81 -0.72
CA PHE A 31 9.10 3.59 -0.44
C PHE A 31 8.83 4.85 0.39
N LEU A 32 7.69 5.53 0.17
CA LEU A 32 7.28 6.65 1.03
C LEU A 32 7.03 6.19 2.47
N ILE A 33 6.42 5.03 2.69
CA ILE A 33 6.22 4.46 4.03
C ILE A 33 7.56 4.10 4.68
N VAL A 34 8.49 3.51 3.93
CA VAL A 34 9.85 3.21 4.42
C VAL A 34 10.59 4.49 4.81
N ALA A 35 10.54 5.52 3.95
CA ALA A 35 11.16 6.81 4.23
C ALA A 35 10.52 7.50 5.45
N TYR A 36 9.20 7.46 5.58
CA TYR A 36 8.47 7.97 6.74
C TYR A 36 8.87 7.23 8.02
N TRP A 37 8.88 5.90 8.00
CA TRP A 37 9.34 5.09 9.13
C TRP A 37 10.79 5.43 9.53
N TRP A 38 11.67 5.57 8.54
CA TRP A 38 13.08 5.92 8.78
C TRP A 38 13.25 7.31 9.39
N SER A 39 12.41 8.27 9.00
CA SER A 39 12.41 9.61 9.61
C SER A 39 11.91 9.56 11.06
N MET A 40 10.87 8.79 11.33
CA MET A 40 10.22 8.74 12.66
C MET A 40 10.96 7.87 13.68
N ARG A 41 11.76 6.88 13.27
CA ARG A 41 12.41 5.92 14.18
C ARG A 41 13.38 6.53 15.19
N ARG A 42 13.85 7.77 14.95
CA ARG A 42 14.74 8.52 15.85
C ARG A 42 14.01 9.67 16.58
N SER A 43 12.72 9.85 16.32
CA SER A 43 11.91 10.91 16.94
C SER A 43 11.43 10.48 18.33
N GLU A 44 11.33 11.44 19.25
CA GLU A 44 10.76 11.24 20.59
C GLU A 44 9.23 11.23 20.52
N LEU A 45 8.67 10.18 19.92
CA LEU A 45 7.22 10.02 19.79
C LEU A 45 6.66 9.16 20.94
N PRO A 46 5.41 9.43 21.40
CA PRO A 46 4.75 8.56 22.36
C PRO A 46 4.75 7.10 21.87
N ARG A 47 4.98 6.15 22.79
CA ARG A 47 5.05 4.70 22.46
C ARG A 47 3.87 4.23 21.61
N ARG A 48 2.67 4.79 21.85
CA ARG A 48 1.44 4.50 21.09
C ARG A 48 1.55 4.87 19.61
N VAL A 49 2.16 6.02 19.31
CA VAL A 49 2.36 6.51 17.94
C VAL A 49 3.44 5.69 17.25
N MET A 50 4.57 5.41 17.91
CA MET A 50 5.62 4.54 17.35
C MET A 50 5.13 3.13 17.03
N LYS A 51 4.21 2.56 17.84
CA LYS A 51 3.54 1.30 17.50
C LYS A 51 2.75 1.41 16.19
N GLY A 52 2.05 2.51 15.96
CA GLY A 52 1.37 2.78 14.70
C GLY A 52 2.35 2.89 13.52
N VAL A 53 3.47 3.58 13.71
CA VAL A 53 4.50 3.77 12.66
C VAL A 53 5.10 2.43 12.25
N ASN A 54 5.42 1.57 13.22
CA ASN A 54 5.87 0.21 12.94
C ASN A 54 4.78 -0.66 12.29
N ALA A 55 3.53 -0.54 12.75
CA ALA A 55 2.41 -1.26 12.16
C ALA A 55 2.22 -0.89 10.68
N LEU A 56 2.37 0.40 10.32
CA LEU A 56 2.26 0.88 8.95
C LEU A 56 3.30 0.23 8.03
N LEU A 57 4.55 0.14 8.49
CA LEU A 57 5.62 -0.53 7.74
C LEU A 57 5.35 -2.04 7.57
N HIS A 58 4.97 -2.73 8.64
CA HIS A 58 4.72 -4.18 8.60
C HIS A 58 3.53 -4.52 7.70
N THR A 59 2.41 -3.80 7.81
CA THR A 59 1.24 -4.05 6.96
C THR A 59 1.50 -3.70 5.51
N ALA A 60 2.27 -2.64 5.22
CA ALA A 60 2.70 -2.31 3.86
C ALA A 60 3.61 -3.39 3.27
N THR A 61 4.53 -3.94 4.07
CA THR A 61 5.40 -5.04 3.64
C THR A 61 4.58 -6.29 3.31
N LEU A 62 3.65 -6.66 4.20
CA LEU A 62 2.73 -7.78 3.97
C LEU A 62 1.89 -7.55 2.71
N GLN A 63 1.39 -6.34 2.50
CA GLN A 63 0.61 -5.97 1.32
C GLN A 63 1.39 -6.21 0.03
N VAL A 64 2.64 -5.75 -0.05
CA VAL A 64 3.49 -5.92 -1.23
C VAL A 64 3.80 -7.40 -1.47
N VAL A 65 4.13 -8.15 -0.43
CA VAL A 65 4.40 -9.60 -0.54
C VAL A 65 3.18 -10.33 -1.08
N LEU A 66 1.99 -10.07 -0.53
CA LEU A 66 0.74 -10.65 -1.02
C LEU A 66 0.41 -10.21 -2.45
N GLY A 67 0.67 -8.95 -2.81
CA GLY A 67 0.46 -8.45 -4.17
C GLY A 67 1.34 -9.15 -5.19
N ILE A 68 2.62 -9.36 -4.88
CA ILE A 68 3.53 -10.15 -5.74
C ILE A 68 3.06 -11.61 -5.81
N ALA A 69 2.72 -12.20 -4.67
CA ALA A 69 2.25 -13.58 -4.56
C ALA A 69 0.98 -13.83 -5.39
N THR A 70 0.01 -12.91 -5.37
CA THR A 70 -1.22 -13.04 -6.17
C THR A 70 -0.92 -13.06 -7.67
N VAL A 71 0.00 -12.24 -8.16
CA VAL A 71 0.38 -12.23 -9.58
C VAL A 71 1.16 -13.51 -9.96
N VAL A 72 2.16 -13.89 -9.17
CA VAL A 72 3.00 -15.06 -9.46
C VAL A 72 2.21 -16.37 -9.45
N MET A 73 1.21 -16.47 -8.56
CA MET A 73 0.37 -17.67 -8.44
C MET A 73 -0.90 -17.65 -9.30
N VAL A 74 -1.04 -16.71 -10.24
CA VAL A 74 -2.19 -16.62 -11.16
C VAL A 74 -3.52 -16.37 -10.43
N VAL A 75 -3.52 -15.38 -9.54
CA VAL A 75 -4.69 -14.83 -8.83
C VAL A 75 -5.56 -15.89 -8.12
N PRO A 76 -4.99 -16.74 -7.24
CA PRO A 76 -5.79 -17.66 -6.45
C PRO A 76 -6.68 -16.88 -5.47
N LEU A 77 -7.97 -17.21 -5.45
CA LEU A 77 -8.99 -16.44 -4.73
C LEU A 77 -8.65 -16.15 -3.26
N PRO A 78 -8.16 -17.12 -2.45
CA PRO A 78 -7.83 -16.84 -1.06
C PRO A 78 -6.73 -15.80 -0.88
N LEU A 79 -5.67 -15.84 -1.69
CA LEU A 79 -4.58 -14.85 -1.64
C LEU A 79 -5.06 -13.48 -2.10
N ALA A 80 -5.89 -13.42 -3.14
CA ALA A 80 -6.49 -12.17 -3.60
C ALA A 80 -7.37 -11.54 -2.49
N ALA A 81 -8.18 -12.34 -1.81
CA ALA A 81 -8.99 -11.88 -0.69
C ALA A 81 -8.15 -11.37 0.49
N VAL A 82 -7.09 -12.10 0.86
CA VAL A 82 -6.18 -11.70 1.95
C VAL A 82 -5.39 -10.43 1.58
N HIS A 83 -5.00 -10.27 0.32
CA HIS A 83 -4.39 -9.03 -0.19
C HIS A 83 -5.35 -7.82 -0.08
N GLN A 84 -6.64 -8.00 -0.41
CA GLN A 84 -7.66 -6.95 -0.25
C GLN A 84 -7.91 -6.61 1.23
N ALA A 85 -8.01 -7.63 2.10
CA ALA A 85 -8.17 -7.43 3.53
C ALA A 85 -6.97 -6.69 4.16
N THR A 86 -5.75 -7.03 3.72
CA THR A 86 -4.52 -6.36 4.17
C THR A 86 -4.47 -4.90 3.69
N ALA A 87 -5.02 -4.58 2.51
CA ALA A 87 -5.11 -3.21 2.02
C ALA A 87 -6.01 -2.36 2.94
N MET A 88 -7.15 -2.91 3.35
CA MET A 88 -8.06 -2.26 4.30
C MET A 88 -7.40 -2.06 5.66
N LEU A 89 -6.64 -3.04 6.13
CA LEU A 89 -5.86 -2.93 7.37
C LEU A 89 -4.78 -1.83 7.26
N LEU A 90 -4.03 -1.80 6.17
CA LEU A 90 -3.02 -0.76 5.90
C LEU A 90 -3.65 0.64 5.93
N PHE A 91 -4.79 0.82 5.26
CA PHE A 91 -5.53 2.09 5.27
C PHE A 91 -6.01 2.47 6.68
N THR A 92 -6.52 1.50 7.43
CA THR A 92 -6.95 1.71 8.82
C THR A 92 -5.80 2.17 9.72
N VAL A 93 -4.62 1.54 9.59
CA VAL A 93 -3.41 1.92 10.33
C VAL A 93 -2.95 3.33 9.95
N ALA A 94 -3.02 3.70 8.67
CA ALA A 94 -2.70 5.05 8.21
C ALA A 94 -3.63 6.11 8.83
N ILE A 95 -4.95 5.87 8.84
CA ILE A 95 -5.91 6.77 9.50
C ILE A 95 -5.65 6.86 11.00
N TYR A 96 -5.39 5.74 11.66
CA TYR A 96 -5.05 5.70 13.08
C TYR A 96 -3.83 6.57 13.39
N LEU A 97 -2.80 6.49 12.55
CA LEU A 97 -1.61 7.34 12.67
C LEU A 97 -1.90 8.82 12.45
N CYS A 98 -2.67 9.17 11.42
CA CYS A 98 -3.07 10.56 11.17
C CYS A 98 -3.77 11.18 12.40
N HIS A 99 -4.62 10.41 13.08
CA HIS A 99 -5.28 10.86 14.32
C HIS A 99 -4.33 10.89 15.52
N GLY A 100 -3.43 9.92 15.63
CA GLY A 100 -2.44 9.86 16.71
C GLY A 100 -1.48 11.04 16.66
N MET A 101 -0.97 11.37 15.46
CA MET A 101 -0.03 12.46 15.22
C MET A 101 -0.63 13.84 15.48
N ARG A 102 -1.95 14.03 15.30
CA ARG A 102 -2.64 15.29 15.64
C ARG A 102 -2.74 15.57 17.13
N ARG A 103 -2.51 14.56 17.98
CA ARG A 103 -2.62 14.64 19.44
C ARG A 103 -1.25 14.68 20.13
N VAL A 104 -0.18 14.71 19.35
CA VAL A 104 1.20 14.94 19.80
C VAL A 104 1.52 16.41 19.54
#